data_AF-A0A1Q5DQ42-F1
#
_entry.id   AF-A0A1Q5DQ42-F1
#
_cell.length_a   1.000
_cell.length_b   1.000
_cell.length_c   1.000
_cell.angle_alpha   90.00
_cell.angle_beta   90.00
_cell.angle_gamma   90.00
#
_symmetry.space_group_name_H-M   'P 1'
#
loop_
_entity.id
_entity.type
_entity.pdbx_description
1 polymer ?
#
loop_
_entity_poly.entity_id
_entity_poly.type
_entity_poly.pdbx_seq_one_letter_code
_entity_poly.pdbx_strand_id
1 'polypeptide(L)'
;MTASYTFLTVHRPAPHLMAPALAGALGVPATDVDVADEDGQADDRNWDAPVLCSYHSVAGDVALAWDVSASDAVAAPPGEEEAAQRLAGVLGTTVLYPAREKAPSAYWAVGPDGTPTRARLLEGDEDPPVLVVDAVEAPMDQLPGARVEVLAEILREQHVETPVTDAYAAASDPHGRAPATGNVNRAREALLLWERLVRRIEAGWSPGGHYTAELYVEDLRTRDRLEELAGIAGPEREPVGRAVAELDEVFRQGTESDDGALLGRLTRSGSAVADRGWWWHRRPVRLPWDD
;
A
#
# COMPACT_ATOMS: atom_id res chain seq x y z
N MET A 1 -11.04 9.49 -21.77
CA MET A 1 -10.72 9.50 -20.33
C MET A 1 -9.28 9.97 -20.23
N THR A 2 -9.08 11.18 -19.70
CA THR A 2 -7.76 11.75 -19.49
C THR A 2 -7.04 10.95 -18.40
N ALA A 3 -5.80 10.54 -18.65
CA ALA A 3 -4.95 9.93 -17.64
C ALA A 3 -4.03 10.99 -17.04
N SER A 4 -3.81 10.92 -15.72
CA SER A 4 -2.90 11.80 -15.00
C SER A 4 -1.91 10.92 -14.24
N TYR A 5 -0.66 11.33 -14.22
CA TYR A 5 0.42 10.66 -13.50
C TYR A 5 1.20 11.68 -12.69
N THR A 6 1.66 11.26 -11.52
CA THR A 6 2.62 12.03 -10.72
C THR A 6 3.87 11.20 -10.55
N PHE A 7 4.99 11.67 -11.10
CA PHE A 7 6.28 10.99 -11.00
C PHE A 7 7.28 11.84 -10.22
N LEU A 8 8.09 11.20 -9.40
CA LEU A 8 9.20 11.82 -8.70
C LEU A 8 10.50 11.18 -9.17
N THR A 9 11.52 11.96 -9.51
CA THR A 9 12.82 11.42 -9.93
C THR A 9 13.92 11.77 -8.93
N VAL A 10 14.70 10.78 -8.54
CA VAL A 10 15.87 10.96 -7.64
C VAL A 10 16.93 11.86 -8.28
N HIS A 11 17.15 11.72 -9.59
CA HIS A 11 18.05 12.60 -10.35
C HIS A 11 17.27 13.69 -11.10
N ARG A 12 18.02 14.63 -11.71
CA ARG A 12 17.50 15.70 -12.56
C ARG A 12 17.64 15.35 -14.04
N PRO A 13 16.78 14.49 -14.63
CA PRO A 13 16.81 14.28 -16.06
C PRO A 13 16.49 15.60 -16.78
N ALA A 14 17.27 15.90 -17.82
CA ALA A 14 17.04 17.12 -18.59
C ALA A 14 15.69 17.03 -19.34
N PRO A 15 14.96 18.15 -19.55
CA PRO A 15 13.65 18.13 -20.22
C PRO A 15 13.67 17.48 -21.61
N HIS A 16 14.74 17.70 -22.38
CA HIS A 16 14.93 17.10 -23.70
C HIS A 16 15.11 15.57 -23.67
N LEU A 17 15.47 14.99 -22.52
CA LEU A 17 15.48 13.54 -22.29
C LEU A 17 14.12 13.04 -21.80
N MET A 18 13.36 13.87 -21.08
CA MET A 18 12.04 13.51 -20.57
C MET A 18 11.01 13.34 -21.70
N ALA A 19 10.97 14.25 -22.68
CA ALA A 19 10.02 14.17 -23.79
C ALA A 19 10.07 12.82 -24.55
N PRO A 20 11.24 12.34 -25.04
CA PRO A 20 11.31 11.03 -25.69
C PRO A 20 11.07 9.87 -24.71
N ALA A 21 11.39 10.01 -23.43
CA ALA A 21 11.10 8.98 -22.42
C ALA A 21 9.59 8.81 -22.19
N LEU A 22 8.85 9.91 -22.04
CA LEU A 22 7.39 9.90 -21.94
C LEU A 22 6.73 9.39 -23.21
N ALA A 23 7.26 9.78 -24.38
CA ALA A 23 6.78 9.29 -25.67
C ALA A 23 6.87 7.76 -25.75
N GLY A 24 8.04 7.20 -25.39
CA GLY A 24 8.24 5.76 -25.31
C GLY A 24 7.37 5.09 -24.24
N ALA A 25 7.24 5.71 -23.06
CA ALA A 25 6.43 5.19 -21.97
C ALA A 25 4.95 5.10 -22.35
N LEU A 26 4.40 6.14 -22.98
CA LEU A 26 2.98 6.27 -23.32
C LEU A 26 2.63 5.75 -24.73
N GLY A 27 3.62 5.34 -25.52
CA GLY A 27 3.39 4.80 -26.87
C GLY A 27 2.98 5.85 -27.90
N VAL A 28 3.43 7.09 -27.76
CA VAL A 28 3.13 8.21 -28.67
C VAL A 28 4.40 8.71 -29.38
N PRO A 29 4.28 9.42 -30.51
CA PRO A 29 5.41 10.13 -31.12
C PRO A 29 6.00 11.18 -30.16
N ALA A 30 7.32 11.38 -30.20
CA ALA A 30 7.97 12.41 -29.39
C ALA A 30 7.51 13.85 -29.73
N THR A 31 7.00 14.06 -30.95
CA THR A 31 6.39 15.34 -31.36
C THR A 31 5.06 15.63 -30.68
N ASP A 32 4.45 14.61 -30.07
CA ASP A 32 3.13 14.67 -29.43
C ASP A 32 3.26 14.84 -27.90
N VAL A 33 4.48 15.07 -27.42
CA VAL A 33 4.82 15.31 -26.02
C VAL A 33 5.39 16.72 -25.87
N ASP A 34 4.74 17.53 -25.05
CA ASP A 34 5.25 18.82 -24.61
C ASP A 34 5.71 18.73 -23.16
N VAL A 35 6.98 19.06 -22.92
CA VAL A 35 7.56 19.18 -21.57
C VAL A 35 7.86 20.65 -21.35
N ALA A 36 7.27 21.24 -20.31
CA ALA A 36 7.53 22.63 -19.92
C ALA A 36 9.03 22.86 -19.70
N ASP A 37 9.50 24.09 -19.90
CA ASP A 37 10.80 24.51 -19.37
C ASP A 37 10.63 24.97 -17.91
N GLU A 38 11.68 24.90 -17.08
CA GLU A 38 11.62 25.27 -15.64
C GLU A 38 11.19 26.74 -15.46
N ASP A 39 11.59 27.58 -16.42
CA ASP A 39 11.24 29.02 -16.53
C ASP A 39 10.22 29.30 -17.65
N GLY A 40 9.61 28.27 -18.24
CA GLY A 40 8.87 28.35 -19.49
C GLY A 40 7.67 29.29 -19.41
N GLN A 41 7.69 30.36 -20.20
CA GLN A 41 6.51 31.21 -20.41
C GLN A 41 5.42 30.37 -21.07
N ALA A 42 4.17 30.52 -20.60
CA ALA A 42 3.02 29.75 -21.08
C ALA A 42 2.80 29.83 -22.61
N ASP A 43 3.40 30.82 -23.28
CA ASP A 43 3.24 31.11 -24.70
C ASP A 43 4.08 30.18 -25.61
N ASP A 44 5.16 29.57 -25.11
CA ASP A 44 6.02 28.66 -25.90
C ASP A 44 5.57 27.19 -25.83
N ARG A 45 4.57 26.89 -24.99
CA ARG A 45 4.00 25.56 -24.76
C ARG A 45 3.15 25.11 -25.94
N ASN A 46 3.33 23.86 -26.39
CA ASN A 46 2.39 23.22 -27.30
C ASN A 46 1.19 22.65 -26.52
N TRP A 47 0.22 23.51 -26.19
CA TRP A 47 -1.00 23.10 -25.47
C TRP A 47 -1.88 22.10 -26.22
N ASP A 48 -1.68 21.94 -27.53
CA ASP A 48 -2.38 20.96 -28.36
C ASP A 48 -1.69 19.58 -28.35
N ALA A 49 -0.54 19.44 -27.70
CA ALA A 49 0.15 18.16 -27.59
C ALA A 49 -0.71 17.15 -26.82
N PRO A 50 -0.86 15.90 -27.35
CA PRO A 50 -1.59 14.84 -26.67
C PRO A 50 -1.10 14.53 -25.25
N VAL A 51 0.18 14.77 -24.96
CA VAL A 51 0.79 14.62 -23.64
C VAL A 51 1.41 15.94 -23.21
N LEU A 52 0.99 16.44 -22.06
CA LEU A 52 1.55 17.63 -21.42
C LEU A 52 2.26 17.23 -20.14
N CYS A 53 3.48 17.71 -19.96
CA CYS A 53 4.29 17.48 -18.78
C CYS A 53 4.77 18.82 -18.22
N SER A 54 4.60 19.02 -16.92
CA SER A 54 5.23 20.09 -16.15
C SER A 54 6.08 19.49 -15.03
N TYR A 55 7.03 20.25 -14.53
CA TYR A 55 7.84 19.84 -13.40
C TYR A 55 8.26 21.00 -12.53
N HIS A 56 8.65 20.68 -11.30
CA HIS A 56 9.28 21.62 -10.40
C HIS A 56 10.39 20.96 -9.60
N SER A 57 11.35 21.78 -9.19
CA SER A 57 12.44 21.40 -8.30
C SER A 57 11.93 21.15 -6.88
N VAL A 58 12.37 20.03 -6.30
CA VAL A 58 12.18 19.70 -4.88
C VAL A 58 13.54 19.48 -4.22
N ALA A 59 13.57 19.49 -2.89
CA ALA A 59 14.77 19.21 -2.11
C ALA A 59 14.71 17.81 -1.47
N GLY A 60 15.84 17.30 -0.97
CA GLY A 60 15.92 16.00 -0.30
C GLY A 60 16.48 14.89 -1.19
N ASP A 61 15.92 13.69 -1.08
CA ASP A 61 16.33 12.50 -1.84
C ASP A 61 15.72 12.48 -3.26
N VAL A 62 14.66 13.25 -3.47
CA VAL A 62 14.04 13.49 -4.77
C VAL A 62 14.55 14.83 -5.30
N ALA A 63 14.80 14.91 -6.61
CA ALA A 63 15.27 16.15 -7.23
C ALA A 63 14.17 16.89 -8.00
N LEU A 64 13.26 16.17 -8.65
CA LEU A 64 12.19 16.76 -9.47
C LEU A 64 10.87 16.01 -9.24
N ALA A 65 9.77 16.77 -9.21
CA ALA A 65 8.41 16.27 -9.27
C ALA A 65 7.79 16.64 -10.63
N TRP A 66 7.14 15.66 -11.26
CA TRP A 66 6.63 15.72 -12.63
C TRP A 66 5.13 15.45 -12.63
N ASP A 67 4.37 16.37 -13.19
CA ASP A 67 2.94 16.25 -13.41
C ASP A 67 2.70 15.98 -14.90
N VAL A 68 2.18 14.80 -15.21
CA VAL A 68 1.96 14.35 -16.58
C VAL A 68 0.47 14.17 -16.81
N SER A 69 -0.04 14.78 -17.87
CA SER A 69 -1.42 14.61 -18.32
C SER A 69 -1.45 14.09 -19.76
N ALA A 70 -2.14 12.98 -19.95
CA ALA A 70 -2.37 12.37 -21.26
C ALA A 70 -3.84 12.55 -21.64
N SER A 71 -4.07 13.23 -22.76
CA SER A 71 -5.40 13.47 -23.32
C SER A 71 -6.04 12.20 -23.89
N ASP A 72 -7.31 12.30 -24.26
CA ASP A 72 -8.08 11.24 -24.89
C ASP A 72 -7.56 10.83 -26.29
N ALA A 73 -6.62 11.60 -26.86
CA ALA A 73 -5.96 11.26 -28.12
C ALA A 73 -4.91 10.14 -27.95
N VAL A 74 -4.42 9.91 -26.72
CA VAL A 74 -3.51 8.79 -26.43
C VAL A 74 -4.32 7.50 -26.35
N ALA A 75 -4.10 6.60 -27.30
CA ALA A 75 -4.83 5.34 -27.37
C ALA A 75 -4.36 4.41 -26.25
N ALA A 76 -5.26 4.11 -25.30
CA ALA A 76 -5.04 3.17 -24.20
C ALA A 76 -3.73 3.44 -23.42
N PRO A 77 -3.65 4.59 -22.71
CA PRO A 77 -2.45 4.94 -21.96
C PRO A 77 -2.16 3.86 -20.90
N PRO A 78 -0.88 3.51 -20.66
CA PRO A 78 -0.51 2.47 -19.71
C PRO A 78 -0.90 2.84 -18.28
N GLY A 79 -0.95 1.83 -17.41
CA GLY A 79 -1.06 2.08 -15.97
C GLY A 79 0.17 2.84 -15.44
N GLU A 80 0.01 3.57 -14.34
CA GLU A 80 1.08 4.38 -13.74
C GLU A 80 2.33 3.57 -13.38
N GLU A 81 2.16 2.34 -12.88
CA GLU A 81 3.26 1.40 -12.63
C GLU A 81 4.07 1.09 -13.90
N GLU A 82 3.39 0.75 -15.00
CA GLU A 82 4.04 0.40 -16.27
C GLU A 82 4.74 1.64 -16.87
N ALA A 83 4.13 2.82 -16.76
CA ALA A 83 4.75 4.07 -17.18
C ALA A 83 6.01 4.38 -16.34
N ALA A 84 5.95 4.25 -15.02
CA ALA A 84 7.08 4.47 -14.12
C ALA A 84 8.24 3.50 -14.40
N GLN A 85 7.95 2.21 -14.63
CA GLN A 85 8.97 1.21 -15.00
C GLN A 85 9.69 1.56 -16.30
N ARG A 86 8.93 1.95 -17.34
CA ARG A 86 9.51 2.37 -18.62
C ARG A 86 10.35 3.65 -18.45
N LEU A 87 9.87 4.63 -17.70
CA LEU A 87 10.59 5.87 -17.41
C LEU A 87 11.89 5.61 -16.66
N ALA A 88 11.87 4.80 -15.60
CA ALA A 88 13.03 4.49 -14.80
C ALA A 88 14.16 3.86 -15.65
N GLY A 89 13.82 2.89 -16.49
CA GLY A 89 14.76 2.23 -17.39
C GLY A 89 15.35 3.17 -18.45
N VAL A 90 14.52 4.01 -19.07
CA VAL A 90 14.99 4.94 -20.12
C VAL A 90 15.84 6.08 -19.55
N LEU A 91 15.44 6.63 -18.40
CA LEU A 91 16.12 7.77 -17.78
C LEU A 91 17.33 7.35 -16.94
N GLY A 92 17.47 6.06 -16.63
CA GLY A 92 18.53 5.56 -15.77
C GLY A 92 18.43 6.07 -14.32
N THR A 93 17.22 6.44 -13.88
CA THR A 93 16.97 6.99 -12.54
C THR A 93 15.85 6.22 -11.85
N THR A 94 15.86 6.23 -10.53
CA THR A 94 14.74 5.77 -9.72
C THR A 94 13.58 6.75 -9.90
N VAL A 95 12.41 6.18 -10.21
CA VAL A 95 11.15 6.91 -10.36
C VAL A 95 10.21 6.47 -9.25
N LEU A 96 9.68 7.41 -8.48
CA LEU A 96 8.60 7.13 -7.53
C LEU A 96 7.26 7.56 -8.10
N TYR A 97 6.20 6.85 -7.72
CA TYR A 97 4.82 7.20 -8.02
C TYR A 97 3.91 6.87 -6.83
N PRO A 98 2.80 7.60 -6.64
CA PRO A 98 1.89 7.37 -5.53
C PRO A 98 1.38 5.93 -5.48
N ALA A 99 1.33 5.36 -4.29
CA ALA A 99 0.64 4.10 -4.08
C ALA A 99 -0.87 4.30 -4.26
N ARG A 100 -1.61 3.23 -4.63
CA ARG A 100 -3.08 3.29 -4.72
C ARG A 100 -3.74 3.40 -3.34
N GLU A 101 -3.04 2.96 -2.31
CA GLU A 101 -3.43 3.08 -0.92
C GLU A 101 -3.56 4.56 -0.50
N LYS A 102 -4.39 4.86 0.51
CA LYS A 102 -4.75 6.24 0.87
C LYS A 102 -3.76 6.91 1.84
N ALA A 103 -2.63 6.26 2.13
CA ALA A 103 -1.54 6.79 2.92
C ALA A 103 -0.78 7.82 2.08
N PRO A 104 -0.81 9.12 2.46
CA PRO A 104 -0.12 10.16 1.70
C PRO A 104 1.39 9.91 1.55
N SER A 105 2.00 9.18 2.48
CA SER A 105 3.42 8.83 2.47
C SER A 105 3.73 7.53 1.72
N ALA A 106 2.74 6.78 1.24
CA ALA A 106 2.97 5.50 0.58
C ALA A 106 3.24 5.71 -0.92
N TYR A 107 4.43 5.33 -1.35
CA TYR A 107 4.88 5.38 -2.74
C TYR A 107 5.36 4.00 -3.19
N TRP A 108 5.38 3.82 -4.49
CA TRP A 108 6.24 2.85 -5.14
C TRP A 108 7.49 3.55 -5.63
N ALA A 109 8.63 2.89 -5.56
CA ALA A 109 9.88 3.30 -6.17
C ALA A 109 10.33 2.23 -7.16
N VAL A 110 10.70 2.62 -8.37
CA VAL A 110 11.17 1.71 -9.41
C VAL A 110 12.57 2.07 -9.81
N GLY A 111 13.49 1.11 -9.67
CA GLY A 111 14.89 1.30 -10.03
C GLY A 111 15.12 1.31 -11.54
N PRO A 112 16.30 1.74 -12.00
CA PRO A 112 16.69 1.66 -13.42
C PRO A 112 16.70 0.24 -13.99
N ASP A 113 16.82 -0.77 -13.13
CA ASP A 113 16.74 -2.19 -13.45
C ASP A 113 15.29 -2.68 -13.66
N GLY A 114 14.31 -1.81 -13.42
CA GLY A 114 12.89 -2.11 -13.51
C GLY A 114 12.32 -2.79 -12.26
N THR A 115 13.11 -2.97 -11.20
CA THR A 115 12.64 -3.61 -9.97
C THR A 115 11.82 -2.62 -9.13
N PRO A 116 10.52 -2.89 -8.88
CA PRO A 116 9.72 -2.06 -8.00
C PRO A 116 9.92 -2.45 -6.53
N THR A 117 9.84 -1.46 -5.64
CA THR A 117 9.73 -1.65 -4.19
C THR A 117 8.80 -0.61 -3.57
N ARG A 118 8.22 -0.91 -2.41
CA ARG A 118 7.46 0.08 -1.66
C ARG A 118 8.42 1.08 -1.01
N ALA A 119 7.99 2.33 -0.92
CA ALA A 119 8.73 3.42 -0.31
C ALA A 119 7.82 4.25 0.60
N ARG A 120 8.37 4.72 1.72
CA ARG A 120 7.79 5.75 2.56
C ARG A 120 8.44 7.09 2.22
N LEU A 121 7.66 8.00 1.66
CA LEU A 121 8.07 9.37 1.38
C LEU A 121 7.58 10.29 2.51
N LEU A 122 8.50 11.07 3.07
CA LEU A 122 8.19 12.13 4.01
C LEU A 122 8.32 13.48 3.30
N GLU A 123 7.32 14.32 3.47
CA GLU A 123 7.29 15.69 2.96
C GLU A 123 7.46 16.66 4.13
N GLY A 124 8.46 17.54 4.02
CA GLY A 124 8.67 18.64 4.94
C GLY A 124 7.82 19.87 4.59
N ASP A 125 7.57 20.73 5.58
CA ASP A 125 6.74 21.94 5.44
C ASP A 125 7.49 23.13 4.80
N GLU A 126 8.73 22.94 4.33
CA GLU A 126 9.54 23.97 3.69
C GLU A 126 9.06 24.35 2.27
N ASP A 127 9.54 25.49 1.75
CA ASP A 127 9.30 25.95 0.38
C ASP A 127 10.65 26.22 -0.33
N PRO A 128 11.06 25.42 -1.34
CA PRO A 128 10.35 24.26 -1.87
C PRO A 128 10.31 23.07 -0.89
N PRO A 129 9.35 22.14 -1.04
CA PRO A 129 9.21 21.00 -0.14
C PRO A 129 10.45 20.11 -0.16
N VAL A 130 10.81 19.61 1.02
CA VAL A 130 11.88 18.62 1.21
C VAL A 130 11.25 17.23 1.22
N LEU A 131 11.51 16.45 0.18
CA LEU A 131 11.02 15.09 0.02
C LEU A 131 12.14 14.09 0.37
N VAL A 132 11.95 13.35 1.47
CA VAL A 132 12.91 12.37 2.00
C VAL A 132 12.32 10.98 1.86
N VAL A 133 13.07 10.06 1.28
CA VAL A 133 12.70 8.64 1.25
C VAL A 133 13.21 8.00 2.54
N ASP A 134 12.37 7.99 3.57
CA ASP A 134 12.74 7.49 4.90
C ASP A 134 13.01 5.98 4.89
N ALA A 135 12.19 5.21 4.17
CA ALA A 135 12.29 3.76 4.15
C ALA A 135 11.81 3.12 2.84
N VAL A 136 12.36 1.95 2.53
CA VAL A 136 12.00 1.10 1.38
C VAL A 136 11.93 -0.38 1.81
N GLU A 137 11.14 -1.19 1.12
CA GLU A 137 11.02 -2.63 1.45
C GLU A 137 12.15 -3.49 0.85
N ALA A 138 12.88 -2.95 -0.11
CA ALA A 138 14.03 -3.60 -0.73
C ALA A 138 15.14 -2.57 -0.99
N PRO A 139 16.43 -2.93 -0.86
CA PRO A 139 17.53 -2.02 -1.12
C PRO A 139 17.48 -1.40 -2.53
N MET A 140 17.80 -0.11 -2.65
CA MET A 140 17.91 0.57 -3.93
C MET A 140 19.22 1.38 -4.00
N ASP A 141 20.01 1.15 -5.06
CA ASP A 141 21.33 1.77 -5.22
C ASP A 141 21.28 3.31 -5.21
N GLN A 142 20.22 3.90 -5.73
CA GLN A 142 20.05 5.35 -5.83
C GLN A 142 19.37 5.97 -4.59
N LEU A 143 18.98 5.16 -3.60
CA LEU A 143 18.41 5.61 -2.32
C LEU A 143 19.21 5.01 -1.15
N PRO A 144 20.53 5.25 -1.06
CA PRO A 144 21.39 4.61 -0.06
C PRO A 144 21.10 5.07 1.38
N GLY A 145 20.39 6.18 1.56
CA GLY A 145 19.97 6.70 2.86
C GLY A 145 18.67 6.10 3.40
N ALA A 146 17.88 5.44 2.55
CA ALA A 146 16.60 4.87 2.93
C ALA A 146 16.80 3.63 3.81
N ARG A 147 16.05 3.54 4.91
CA ARG A 147 16.06 2.37 5.78
C ARG A 147 15.37 1.20 5.07
N VAL A 148 15.97 0.02 5.10
CA VAL A 148 15.34 -1.18 4.52
C VAL A 148 14.52 -1.87 5.61
N GLU A 149 13.19 -1.72 5.57
CA GLU A 149 12.26 -2.29 6.54
C GLU A 149 10.91 -2.61 5.90
N VAL A 150 10.17 -3.54 6.49
CA VAL A 150 8.77 -3.80 6.11
C VAL A 150 7.91 -2.62 6.56
N LEU A 151 7.14 -2.04 5.63
CA LEU A 151 6.37 -0.82 5.87
C LEU A 151 4.99 -1.19 6.43
N ALA A 152 4.89 -1.31 7.75
CA ALA A 152 3.71 -1.78 8.46
C ALA A 152 2.44 -0.94 8.15
N GLU A 153 2.56 0.37 7.99
CA GLU A 153 1.45 1.24 7.61
C GLU A 153 0.94 0.97 6.19
N ILE A 154 1.82 0.64 5.24
CA ILE A 154 1.41 0.22 3.89
C ILE A 154 0.69 -1.13 3.96
N LEU A 155 1.19 -2.08 4.76
CA LEU A 155 0.52 -3.36 4.98
C LEU A 155 -0.88 -3.20 5.60
N ARG A 156 -1.08 -2.24 6.51
CA ARG A 156 -2.40 -1.96 7.09
C ARG A 156 -3.40 -1.46 6.05
N GLU A 157 -2.94 -0.67 5.09
CA GLU A 157 -3.79 -0.06 4.07
C GLU A 157 -3.95 -0.90 2.80
N GLN A 158 -3.04 -1.84 2.55
CA GLN A 158 -3.08 -2.74 1.42
C GLN A 158 -4.45 -3.40 1.32
N HIS A 159 -5.08 -3.24 0.15
CA HIS A 159 -6.41 -3.76 -0.08
C HIS A 159 -6.38 -5.30 -0.14
N VAL A 160 -7.22 -5.91 0.67
CA VAL A 160 -7.51 -7.35 0.68
C VAL A 160 -9.02 -7.46 0.66
N GLU A 161 -9.55 -8.30 -0.23
CA GLU A 161 -10.99 -8.55 -0.30
C GLU A 161 -11.48 -9.15 1.02
N THR A 162 -12.59 -8.63 1.53
CA THR A 162 -13.18 -9.05 2.82
C THR A 162 -14.64 -9.46 2.67
N PRO A 163 -14.93 -10.51 1.87
CA PRO A 163 -16.31 -10.91 1.57
C PRO A 163 -17.12 -11.32 2.80
N VAL A 164 -16.49 -11.88 3.85
CA VAL A 164 -17.21 -12.26 5.09
C VAL A 164 -17.66 -11.01 5.85
N THR A 165 -16.77 -10.03 5.95
CA THR A 165 -17.06 -8.72 6.56
C THR A 165 -18.10 -7.95 5.76
N ASP A 166 -18.04 -8.00 4.43
CA ASP A 166 -19.02 -7.36 3.55
C ASP A 166 -20.40 -8.00 3.69
N ALA A 167 -20.46 -9.34 3.74
CA ALA A 167 -21.70 -10.08 4.00
C ALA A 167 -22.29 -9.76 5.38
N TYR A 168 -21.44 -9.66 6.42
CA TYR A 168 -21.86 -9.22 7.74
C TYR A 168 -22.46 -7.81 7.71
N ALA A 169 -21.77 -6.85 7.08
CA ALA A 169 -22.24 -5.47 6.97
C ALA A 169 -23.59 -5.39 6.24
N ALA A 170 -23.76 -6.13 5.14
CA ALA A 170 -25.00 -6.18 4.38
C ALA A 170 -26.17 -6.77 5.19
N ALA A 171 -25.92 -7.75 6.06
CA ALA A 171 -26.94 -8.36 6.90
C ALA A 171 -27.31 -7.51 8.13
N SER A 172 -26.32 -6.90 8.77
CA SER A 172 -26.47 -6.19 10.05
C SER A 172 -26.77 -4.70 9.91
N ASP A 173 -26.37 -4.05 8.82
CA ASP A 173 -26.67 -2.65 8.54
C ASP A 173 -26.84 -2.39 7.03
N PRO A 174 -27.90 -2.95 6.40
CA PRO A 174 -28.14 -2.84 4.95
C PRO A 174 -28.32 -1.41 4.45
N HIS A 175 -28.54 -0.44 5.34
CA HIS A 175 -28.76 0.97 5.00
C HIS A 175 -27.63 1.90 5.46
N GLY A 176 -26.57 1.38 6.07
CA GLY A 176 -25.43 2.19 6.53
C GLY A 176 -25.80 3.21 7.60
N ARG A 177 -26.75 2.89 8.49
CA ARG A 177 -27.29 3.82 9.50
C ARG A 177 -26.78 3.53 10.91
N ALA A 178 -26.01 2.46 11.10
CA ALA A 178 -25.46 2.14 12.42
C ALA A 178 -24.58 3.29 12.92
N PRO A 179 -24.71 3.71 14.20
CA PRO A 179 -23.83 4.73 14.77
C PRO A 179 -22.36 4.29 14.73
N ALA A 180 -21.44 5.21 14.47
CA ALA A 180 -20.00 4.91 14.39
C ALA A 180 -19.47 4.18 15.64
N THR A 181 -19.99 4.53 16.83
CA THR A 181 -19.60 3.91 18.11
C THR A 181 -20.47 2.71 18.51
N GLY A 182 -21.42 2.31 17.66
CA GLY A 182 -22.32 1.19 17.91
C GLY A 182 -21.65 -0.17 17.75
N ASN A 183 -22.24 -1.21 18.36
CA ASN A 183 -21.67 -2.55 18.34
C ASN A 183 -21.54 -3.14 16.92
N VAL A 184 -22.47 -2.82 16.01
CA VAL A 184 -22.40 -3.27 14.60
C VAL A 184 -21.14 -2.76 13.91
N ASN A 185 -20.85 -1.46 14.01
CA ASN A 185 -19.65 -0.89 13.39
C ASN A 185 -18.36 -1.36 14.06
N ARG A 186 -18.36 -1.52 15.39
CA ARG A 186 -17.21 -2.10 16.12
C ARG A 186 -16.94 -3.55 15.72
N ALA A 187 -17.99 -4.36 15.53
CA ALA A 187 -17.87 -5.73 15.06
C ALA A 187 -17.41 -5.78 13.61
N ARG A 188 -17.95 -4.92 12.74
CA ARG A 188 -17.52 -4.79 11.34
C ARG A 188 -16.03 -4.43 11.24
N GLU A 189 -15.57 -3.45 12.01
CA GLU A 189 -14.16 -3.04 12.06
C GLU A 189 -13.27 -4.19 12.52
N ALA A 190 -13.66 -4.90 13.58
CA ALA A 190 -12.87 -6.02 14.08
C ALA A 190 -12.89 -7.23 13.12
N LEU A 191 -14.02 -7.50 12.45
CA LEU A 191 -14.12 -8.52 11.40
C LEU A 191 -13.23 -8.18 10.21
N LEU A 192 -13.22 -6.91 9.78
CA LEU A 192 -12.37 -6.44 8.68
C LEU A 192 -10.90 -6.77 8.93
N LEU A 193 -10.40 -6.38 10.11
CA LEU A 193 -9.00 -6.59 10.49
C LEU A 193 -8.68 -8.08 10.64
N TRP A 194 -9.58 -8.85 11.26
CA TRP A 194 -9.40 -10.30 11.40
C TRP A 194 -9.38 -11.01 10.05
N GLU A 195 -10.35 -10.71 9.17
CA GLU A 195 -10.44 -11.31 7.85
C GLU A 195 -9.21 -10.98 6.99
N ARG A 196 -8.72 -9.74 7.05
CA ARG A 196 -7.49 -9.35 6.33
C ARG A 196 -6.30 -10.21 6.71
N LEU A 197 -6.08 -10.47 8.01
CA LEU A 197 -5.03 -11.37 8.46
C LEU A 197 -5.25 -12.79 7.91
N VAL A 198 -6.46 -13.32 8.08
CA VAL A 198 -6.82 -14.69 7.67
C VAL A 198 -6.62 -14.89 6.17
N ARG A 199 -7.05 -13.94 5.34
CA ARG A 199 -6.88 -13.97 3.88
C ARG A 199 -5.42 -13.88 3.46
N ARG A 200 -4.59 -13.09 4.17
CA ARG A 200 -3.15 -13.06 3.92
C ARG A 200 -2.50 -14.40 4.24
N ILE A 201 -2.86 -15.04 5.35
CA ILE A 201 -2.37 -16.38 5.68
C ILE A 201 -2.78 -17.38 4.58
N GLU A 202 -4.05 -17.38 4.18
CA GLU A 202 -4.60 -18.26 3.12
C GLU A 202 -3.86 -18.06 1.78
N ALA A 203 -3.59 -16.82 1.41
CA ALA A 203 -2.88 -16.46 0.18
C ALA A 203 -1.35 -16.61 0.27
N GLY A 204 -0.83 -17.20 1.35
CA GLY A 204 0.62 -17.36 1.54
C GLY A 204 1.37 -16.03 1.63
N TRP A 205 0.73 -15.01 2.20
CA TRP A 205 1.20 -13.64 2.40
C TRP A 205 1.22 -12.76 1.16
N SER A 206 0.58 -13.19 0.07
CA SER A 206 0.40 -12.36 -1.12
C SER A 206 -0.34 -11.05 -0.80
N PRO A 207 -0.07 -9.96 -1.56
CA PRO A 207 0.90 -9.86 -2.66
C PRO A 207 2.34 -9.57 -2.20
N GLY A 208 2.56 -9.12 -0.95
CA GLY A 208 3.90 -8.70 -0.48
C GLY A 208 4.83 -9.85 -0.13
N GLY A 209 4.30 -10.98 0.33
CA GLY A 209 5.10 -12.11 0.83
C GLY A 209 5.69 -11.88 2.23
N HIS A 210 5.48 -10.71 2.82
CA HIS A 210 5.99 -10.31 4.14
C HIS A 210 4.89 -9.75 5.05
N TYR A 211 5.09 -9.87 6.36
CA TYR A 211 4.26 -9.32 7.42
C TYR A 211 5.15 -9.09 8.64
N THR A 212 4.79 -8.17 9.54
CA THR A 212 5.57 -8.00 10.77
C THR A 212 4.99 -8.84 11.91
N ALA A 213 5.86 -9.30 12.81
CA ALA A 213 5.46 -10.03 13.99
C ALA A 213 4.55 -9.17 14.90
N GLU A 214 4.83 -7.86 14.98
CA GLU A 214 4.04 -6.90 15.73
C GLU A 214 2.62 -6.77 15.17
N LEU A 215 2.46 -6.67 13.85
CA LEU A 215 1.15 -6.61 13.20
C LEU A 215 0.38 -7.91 13.41
N TYR A 216 1.05 -9.06 13.30
CA TYR A 216 0.41 -10.35 13.60
C TYR A 216 -0.17 -10.37 15.01
N VAL A 217 0.62 -9.96 16.02
CA VAL A 217 0.16 -9.87 17.41
C VAL A 217 -0.96 -8.84 17.59
N GLU A 218 -0.91 -7.71 16.89
CA GLU A 218 -1.97 -6.69 16.88
C GLU A 218 -3.30 -7.29 16.37
N ASP A 219 -3.25 -8.02 15.25
CA ASP A 219 -4.43 -8.65 14.65
C ASP A 219 -5.00 -9.79 15.50
N LEU A 220 -4.18 -10.54 16.25
CA LEU A 220 -4.70 -11.52 17.21
C LEU A 220 -5.49 -10.86 18.35
N ARG A 221 -5.12 -9.63 18.76
CA ARG A 221 -5.91 -8.87 19.74
C ARG A 221 -7.25 -8.40 19.17
N THR A 222 -7.33 -8.19 17.87
CA THR A 222 -8.62 -7.95 17.19
C THR A 222 -9.54 -9.16 17.34
N ARG A 223 -8.99 -10.39 17.30
CA ARG A 223 -9.78 -11.59 17.55
C ARG A 223 -10.25 -11.72 19.01
N ASP A 224 -9.44 -11.30 19.98
CA ASP A 224 -9.88 -11.15 21.39
C ASP A 224 -11.08 -10.20 21.48
N ARG A 225 -11.01 -9.04 20.82
CA ARG A 225 -12.12 -8.06 20.78
C ARG A 225 -13.38 -8.64 20.12
N LEU A 226 -13.25 -9.49 19.11
CA LEU A 226 -14.39 -10.19 18.50
C LEU A 226 -15.06 -11.17 19.47
N GLU A 227 -14.29 -11.85 20.32
CA GLU A 227 -14.85 -12.72 21.37
C GLU A 227 -15.65 -11.92 22.40
N GLU A 228 -15.10 -10.79 22.86
CA GLU A 228 -15.80 -9.87 23.77
C GLU A 228 -17.11 -9.34 23.15
N LEU A 229 -17.04 -8.88 21.90
CA LEU A 229 -18.19 -8.37 21.16
C LEU A 229 -19.27 -9.44 20.94
N ALA A 230 -18.89 -10.68 20.62
CA ALA A 230 -19.82 -11.79 20.50
C ALA A 230 -20.51 -12.13 21.84
N GLY A 231 -19.83 -11.92 22.97
CA GLY A 231 -20.40 -12.07 24.30
C GLY A 231 -21.47 -11.04 24.65
N ILE A 232 -21.31 -9.80 24.17
CA ILE A 232 -22.17 -8.64 24.47
C ILE A 232 -23.27 -8.42 23.42
N ALA A 233 -23.05 -8.93 22.21
CA ALA A 233 -23.97 -8.74 21.08
C ALA A 233 -25.36 -9.26 21.45
N GLY A 234 -26.37 -8.40 21.31
CA GLY A 234 -27.78 -8.77 21.42
C GLY A 234 -28.23 -9.50 20.14
N PRO A 235 -29.11 -8.91 19.31
CA PRO A 235 -29.51 -9.49 18.02
C PRO A 235 -28.33 -9.82 17.08
N GLU A 236 -27.22 -9.09 17.21
CA GLU A 236 -26.02 -9.24 16.38
C GLU A 236 -25.16 -10.46 16.74
N ARG A 237 -25.49 -11.20 17.80
CA ARG A 237 -24.66 -12.31 18.29
C ARG A 237 -24.51 -13.41 17.25
N GLU A 238 -25.60 -13.78 16.61
CA GLU A 238 -25.59 -14.85 15.63
C GLU A 238 -24.85 -14.45 14.34
N PRO A 239 -25.11 -13.27 13.72
CA PRO A 239 -24.33 -12.80 12.58
C PRO A 239 -22.82 -12.71 12.87
N VAL A 240 -22.42 -12.12 14.00
CA VAL A 240 -21.00 -12.03 14.39
C VAL A 240 -20.42 -13.42 14.61
N GLY A 241 -21.11 -14.29 15.36
CA GLY A 241 -20.64 -15.64 15.63
C GLY A 241 -20.44 -16.48 14.37
N ARG A 242 -21.32 -16.34 13.37
CA ARG A 242 -21.18 -17.01 12.07
C ARG A 242 -19.96 -16.52 11.29
N ALA A 243 -19.81 -15.20 11.17
CA ALA A 243 -18.67 -14.60 10.49
C ALA A 243 -17.33 -15.00 11.15
N VAL A 244 -17.28 -14.95 12.48
CA VAL A 244 -16.10 -15.37 13.25
C VAL A 244 -15.80 -16.85 13.04
N ALA A 245 -16.79 -17.73 13.09
CA ALA A 245 -16.58 -19.17 12.91
C ALA A 245 -16.04 -19.52 11.51
N GLU A 246 -16.50 -18.82 10.47
CA GLU A 246 -16.00 -18.98 9.10
C GLU A 246 -14.52 -18.58 9.01
N LEU A 247 -14.17 -17.39 9.53
CA LEU A 247 -12.79 -16.90 9.52
C LEU A 247 -11.85 -17.75 10.39
N ASP A 248 -12.34 -18.22 11.54
CA ASP A 248 -11.58 -19.09 12.45
C ASP A 248 -11.24 -20.45 11.81
N GLU A 249 -12.09 -20.97 10.93
CA GLU A 249 -11.81 -22.20 10.20
C GLU A 249 -10.69 -21.99 9.17
N VAL A 250 -10.75 -20.91 8.39
CA VAL A 250 -9.68 -20.57 7.44
C VAL A 250 -8.36 -20.30 8.18
N PHE A 251 -8.40 -19.57 9.30
CA PHE A 251 -7.24 -19.35 10.16
C PHE A 251 -6.62 -20.68 10.61
N ARG A 252 -7.46 -21.62 11.06
CA ARG A 252 -7.01 -22.94 11.53
C ARG A 252 -6.33 -23.75 10.43
N GLN A 253 -6.82 -23.67 9.19
CA GLN A 253 -6.23 -24.35 8.04
C GLN A 253 -4.87 -23.77 7.64
N GLY A 254 -4.69 -22.45 7.78
CA GLY A 254 -3.44 -21.76 7.44
C GLY A 254 -2.40 -21.70 8.57
N THR A 255 -2.72 -22.24 9.74
CA THR A 255 -1.87 -22.22 10.94
C THR A 255 -1.69 -23.60 11.53
N GLU A 256 -0.67 -23.79 12.36
CA GLU A 256 -0.44 -25.00 13.15
C GLU A 256 -0.34 -24.67 14.63
N SER A 257 -0.64 -25.64 15.50
CA SER A 257 -0.47 -25.47 16.94
C SER A 257 1.02 -25.53 17.27
N ASP A 258 1.51 -24.54 18.00
CA ASP A 258 2.85 -24.56 18.59
C ASP A 258 2.78 -24.36 20.12
N ASP A 259 1.59 -24.59 20.67
CA ASP A 259 1.23 -24.41 22.08
C ASP A 259 1.52 -22.99 22.60
N GLY A 260 1.61 -22.01 21.71
CA GLY A 260 1.87 -20.61 22.02
C GLY A 260 3.36 -20.29 22.14
N ALA A 261 4.25 -21.20 21.72
CA ALA A 261 5.70 -21.02 21.82
C ALA A 261 6.19 -19.78 21.05
N LEU A 262 5.71 -19.55 19.82
CA LEU A 262 6.06 -18.37 19.02
C LEU A 262 5.60 -17.09 19.70
N LEU A 263 4.33 -17.01 20.08
CA LEU A 263 3.75 -15.80 20.65
C LEU A 263 4.29 -15.51 22.05
N GLY A 264 4.66 -16.55 22.82
CA GLY A 264 5.36 -16.40 24.09
C GLY A 264 6.73 -15.71 23.93
N ARG A 265 7.46 -16.01 22.84
CA ARG A 265 8.71 -15.31 22.49
C ARG A 265 8.44 -13.88 22.05
N LEU A 266 7.55 -13.68 21.07
CA LEU A 266 7.27 -12.37 20.47
C LEU A 266 6.76 -11.35 21.50
N THR A 267 5.89 -11.77 22.41
CA THR A 267 5.32 -10.89 23.44
C THR A 267 6.22 -10.69 24.66
N ARG A 268 7.37 -11.40 24.73
CA ARG A 268 8.26 -11.46 25.91
C ARG A 268 7.51 -11.75 27.22
N SER A 269 6.35 -12.39 27.10
CA SER A 269 5.38 -12.60 28.16
C SER A 269 4.91 -14.05 28.08
N GLY A 270 5.81 -14.99 28.35
CA GLY A 270 5.54 -16.43 28.24
C GLY A 270 4.35 -16.90 29.09
N SER A 271 4.02 -16.21 30.18
CA SER A 271 2.83 -16.47 31.00
C SER A 271 1.54 -15.83 30.47
N ALA A 272 1.62 -14.82 29.59
CA ALA A 272 0.45 -14.07 29.09
C ALA A 272 -0.27 -14.74 27.91
N VAL A 273 0.31 -15.80 27.34
CA VAL A 273 -0.27 -16.57 26.23
C VAL A 273 -1.09 -17.77 26.73
N ALA A 274 -0.72 -18.36 27.88
CA ALA A 274 -1.36 -19.57 28.40
C ALA A 274 -2.87 -19.39 28.72
N ASP A 275 -3.27 -18.20 29.15
CA ASP A 275 -4.65 -17.87 29.52
C ASP A 275 -5.46 -17.22 28.38
N ARG A 276 -4.92 -17.20 27.15
CA ARG A 276 -5.55 -16.56 25.99
C ARG A 276 -6.42 -17.54 25.19
N GLY A 277 -7.18 -16.99 24.24
CA GLY A 277 -7.97 -17.80 23.30
C GLY A 277 -7.09 -18.73 22.46
N TRP A 278 -7.67 -19.83 21.98
CA TRP A 278 -6.95 -20.89 21.27
C TRP A 278 -6.14 -20.42 20.05
N TRP A 279 -6.52 -19.29 19.43
CA TRP A 279 -5.78 -18.68 18.31
C TRP A 279 -4.39 -18.18 18.70
N TRP A 280 -4.15 -17.88 19.98
CA TRP A 280 -2.83 -17.52 20.52
C TRP A 280 -1.89 -18.71 20.73
N HIS A 281 -2.37 -19.93 20.54
CA HIS A 281 -1.55 -21.14 20.62
C HIS A 281 -1.11 -21.65 19.25
N ARG A 282 -1.22 -20.78 18.24
CA ARG A 282 -1.01 -21.12 16.85
C ARG A 282 -0.03 -20.17 16.22
N ARG A 283 0.71 -20.71 15.26
CA ARG A 283 1.58 -19.96 14.36
C ARG A 283 1.19 -20.21 12.92
N PRO A 284 1.43 -19.27 12.00
CA PRO A 284 1.29 -19.54 10.58
C PRO A 284 2.22 -20.67 10.13
N VAL A 285 1.75 -21.51 9.22
CA VAL A 285 2.56 -22.62 8.66
C VAL A 285 3.83 -22.10 7.99
N ARG A 286 3.72 -20.97 7.29
CA ARG A 286 4.84 -20.22 6.73
C ARG A 286 4.96 -18.89 7.45
N LEU A 287 6.08 -18.62 8.11
CA LEU A 287 6.33 -17.32 8.71
C LEU A 287 6.68 -16.29 7.63
N PRO A 288 6.09 -15.09 7.67
CA PRO A 288 6.38 -14.00 6.73
C PRO A 288 7.39 -12.98 7.29
N TRP A 289 8.03 -13.32 8.41
CA TRP A 289 9.13 -12.59 9.03
C TRP A 289 10.23 -13.59 9.41
N ASP A 290 11.45 -13.08 9.57
CA ASP A 290 12.57 -13.87 10.07
C ASP A 290 12.45 -14.09 11.59
N ASP A 291 12.80 -15.29 12.06
CA ASP A 291 12.80 -15.70 13.47
C ASP A 291 13.99 -15.14 14.27
#